data_AF-A0A4Z1E2K9-F1
#
_entry.id   AF-A0A4Z1E2K9-F1
#
_cell.length_a   1.000
_cell.length_b   1.000
_cell.length_c   1.000
_cell.angle_alpha   90.00
_cell.angle_beta   90.00
_cell.angle_gamma   90.00
#
_symmetry.space_group_name_H-M   'P 1'
#
loop_
_entity.id
_entity.type
_entity.pdbx_description
1 polymer ?
#
loop_
_entity_poly.entity_id
_entity_poly.type
_entity_poly.pdbx_seq_one_letter_code
_entity_poly.pdbx_strand_id
1 'polypeptide(L)'
;MRILRALAAGRALVPGFGSEAFLAPWPDRRVWHHEDLTREAAAAQGFDDGAATVLAFHATYVDHYLLNPLWLASGGPARVRAARAVRADLETLHFDDLDGPEAVQRAWRRYLGGTVCALLWAAHGDLGVPGQGPTAERRTALARQAVGLGLHAVQDFASHSTWIDDPARRGRTWWEWRDAGGDTTDVVTGGVDGPGAVRHGDLGLRWRGRQGVAIPLRGHVSTPRRLTGAGAGINLDTRWQARVGARGRTWRPDGALEPDEAFDAARAQALRTSVTWLAELAAVCERAGLADLWERVRTGTGGGGGARAVRAAGAREFEDPRRRAHQLLAAGAPGRRARGEDPRAESPRTFPTSGDEGSGRGEDSWFLRIDADADARRGPGRVTSRVVGPYEHPPTSLGEPRSGVVRTVTAFRGGASDAEVRGYRLERADGAATRLRLTETWRAVVDLPDPRA
;
A
#
# COMPACT_ATOMS: atom_id res chain seq x y z
N MET A 1 -4.87 32.36 -6.90
CA MET A 1 -4.36 32.92 -5.62
C MET A 1 -5.16 32.55 -4.37
N ARG A 2 -6.50 32.60 -4.35
CA ARG A 2 -7.30 32.26 -3.13
C ARG A 2 -7.14 30.81 -2.65
N ILE A 3 -7.04 29.84 -3.56
CA ILE A 3 -6.79 28.42 -3.23
C ILE A 3 -5.43 28.23 -2.55
N LEU A 4 -4.38 28.89 -3.03
CA LEU A 4 -3.04 28.84 -2.42
C LEU A 4 -3.00 29.49 -1.04
N ARG A 5 -3.78 30.57 -0.80
CA ARG A 5 -3.91 31.18 0.53
C ARG A 5 -4.68 30.29 1.52
N ALA A 6 -5.69 29.56 1.06
CA ALA A 6 -6.41 28.59 1.89
C ALA A 6 -5.54 27.37 2.27
N LEU A 7 -4.69 26.91 1.34
CA LEU A 7 -3.71 25.85 1.61
C LEU A 7 -2.64 26.30 2.62
N ALA A 8 -2.21 27.57 2.56
CA ALA A 8 -1.23 28.13 3.50
C ALA A 8 -1.80 28.39 4.92
N ALA A 9 -3.11 28.63 5.06
CA ALA A 9 -3.76 28.84 6.36
C ALA A 9 -3.93 27.56 7.18
N GLY A 10 -3.93 26.39 6.53
CA GLY A 10 -3.87 25.09 7.19
C GLY A 10 -2.42 24.67 7.46
N ARG A 11 -1.85 25.06 8.60
CA ARG A 11 -0.47 24.69 9.05
C ARG A 11 -0.13 23.18 9.06
N ALA A 12 -1.06 22.30 8.70
CA ALA A 12 -0.90 20.85 8.67
C ALA A 12 -0.93 20.23 7.25
N LEU A 13 -0.92 21.04 6.19
CA LEU A 13 -0.81 20.56 4.81
C LEU A 13 0.25 21.41 4.10
N VAL A 14 1.53 21.11 4.36
CA VAL A 14 2.56 21.49 3.40
C VAL A 14 2.17 20.81 2.08
N PRO A 15 2.05 21.54 0.95
CA PRO A 15 1.95 20.92 -0.36
C PRO A 15 3.23 20.12 -0.59
N GLY A 16 3.24 18.85 -0.18
CA GLY A 16 4.17 17.88 -0.70
C GLY A 16 3.81 17.72 -2.15
N PHE A 17 4.67 18.17 -3.04
CA PHE A 17 4.55 17.80 -4.45
C PHE A 17 5.06 16.36 -4.54
N GLY A 18 4.12 15.42 -4.56
CA GLY A 18 4.40 14.01 -4.84
C GLY A 18 4.97 13.78 -6.20
N SER A 19 5.82 12.77 -6.25
CA SER A 19 6.74 12.38 -7.32
C SER A 19 6.11 12.10 -8.66
N GLU A 20 4.87 11.62 -8.69
CA GLU A 20 4.39 10.97 -9.89
C GLU A 20 3.44 11.89 -10.65
N ALA A 21 4.03 12.54 -11.66
CA ALA A 21 3.47 13.54 -12.56
C ALA A 21 2.09 14.07 -12.14
N PHE A 22 2.13 15.14 -11.36
CA PHE A 22 0.96 15.86 -10.86
C PHE A 22 -0.09 16.17 -11.94
N LEU A 23 0.32 16.17 -13.20
CA LEU A 23 -0.35 16.85 -14.26
C LEU A 23 0.09 16.42 -15.70
N ALA A 24 0.82 15.31 -15.92
CA ALA A 24 1.07 14.85 -17.31
C ALA A 24 -0.27 14.66 -18.07
N PRO A 25 -0.34 14.92 -19.40
CA PRO A 25 -1.58 14.74 -20.14
C PRO A 25 -2.05 13.30 -19.98
N TRP A 26 -3.16 13.12 -19.29
CA TRP A 26 -3.72 11.81 -18.99
C TRP A 26 -4.30 11.15 -20.26
N PRO A 27 -3.91 9.91 -20.64
CA PRO A 27 -2.76 9.12 -20.21
C PRO A 27 -1.50 9.44 -21.06
N ASP A 28 -0.35 9.65 -20.43
CA ASP A 28 0.94 9.74 -21.11
C ASP A 28 1.79 8.53 -20.72
N ARG A 29 1.70 7.49 -21.55
CA ARG A 29 2.35 6.19 -21.35
C ARG A 29 3.88 6.29 -21.23
N ARG A 30 4.48 7.45 -21.50
CA ARG A 30 5.94 7.68 -21.49
C ARG A 30 6.47 8.21 -20.15
N VAL A 31 5.59 8.50 -19.19
CA VAL A 31 5.90 8.97 -17.84
C VAL A 31 5.38 7.91 -16.89
N TRP A 32 6.22 7.25 -16.11
CA TRP A 32 5.77 6.04 -15.42
C TRP A 32 4.74 6.37 -14.36
N HIS A 33 3.66 5.59 -14.41
CA HIS A 33 2.49 5.74 -13.58
C HIS A 33 1.93 4.35 -13.33
N HIS A 34 1.74 4.01 -12.04
CA HIS A 34 1.17 2.73 -11.61
C HIS A 34 -0.11 2.36 -12.35
N GLU A 35 -0.93 3.34 -12.74
CA GLU A 35 -2.19 3.14 -13.44
C GLU A 35 -1.98 2.52 -14.84
N ASP A 36 -1.01 2.98 -15.64
CA ASP A 36 -0.77 2.42 -16.97
C ASP A 36 -0.12 1.02 -16.89
N LEU A 37 0.86 0.84 -16.01
CA LEU A 37 1.47 -0.47 -15.75
C LEU A 37 0.44 -1.48 -15.26
N THR A 38 -0.44 -1.08 -14.36
CA THR A 38 -1.52 -1.93 -13.86
C THR A 38 -2.49 -2.31 -14.97
N ARG A 39 -2.86 -1.38 -15.86
CA ARG A 39 -3.70 -1.71 -17.02
C ARG A 39 -3.01 -2.68 -17.97
N GLU A 40 -1.74 -2.45 -18.30
CA GLU A 40 -0.97 -3.33 -19.18
C GLU A 40 -0.84 -4.73 -18.58
N ALA A 41 -0.51 -4.83 -17.30
CA ALA A 41 -0.40 -6.11 -16.60
C ALA A 41 -1.75 -6.84 -16.51
N ALA A 42 -2.83 -6.12 -16.17
CA ALA A 42 -4.18 -6.68 -16.10
C ALA A 42 -4.66 -7.16 -17.48
N ALA A 43 -4.42 -6.38 -18.55
CA ALA A 43 -4.74 -6.80 -19.91
C ALA A 43 -3.98 -8.06 -20.32
N ALA A 44 -2.69 -8.17 -19.98
CA ALA A 44 -1.89 -9.36 -20.22
C ALA A 44 -2.39 -10.61 -19.45
N GLN A 45 -3.22 -10.42 -18.43
CA GLN A 45 -3.86 -11.48 -17.65
C GLN A 45 -5.35 -11.68 -17.99
N GLY A 46 -5.84 -11.02 -19.04
CA GLY A 46 -7.21 -11.18 -19.54
C GLY A 46 -8.28 -10.50 -18.70
N PHE A 47 -7.93 -9.40 -18.02
CA PHE A 47 -8.92 -8.55 -17.35
C PHE A 47 -9.67 -7.68 -18.38
N ASP A 48 -10.95 -7.44 -18.13
CA ASP A 48 -11.71 -6.45 -18.89
C ASP A 48 -11.17 -5.03 -18.63
N ASP A 49 -11.25 -4.14 -19.64
CA ASP A 49 -10.79 -2.74 -19.55
C ASP A 49 -11.35 -1.99 -18.33
N GLY A 50 -12.63 -2.26 -18.00
CA GLY A 50 -13.30 -1.67 -16.84
C GLY A 50 -12.69 -2.12 -15.52
N ALA A 51 -12.42 -3.43 -15.38
CA ALA A 51 -11.78 -4.01 -14.21
C ALA A 51 -10.34 -3.51 -14.06
N ALA A 52 -9.57 -3.56 -15.16
CA ALA A 52 -8.21 -3.05 -15.23
C ALA A 52 -8.15 -1.57 -14.81
N THR A 53 -9.11 -0.75 -15.24
CA THR A 53 -9.19 0.67 -14.84
C THR A 53 -9.47 0.86 -13.35
N VAL A 54 -10.28 0.00 -12.72
CA VAL A 54 -10.51 0.05 -11.27
C VAL A 54 -9.24 -0.32 -10.49
N LEU A 55 -8.55 -1.40 -10.90
CA LEU A 55 -7.28 -1.80 -10.28
C LEU A 55 -6.26 -0.68 -10.40
N ALA A 56 -6.13 -0.13 -11.59
CA ALA A 56 -5.19 0.91 -11.93
C ALA A 56 -5.44 2.19 -11.13
N PHE A 57 -6.73 2.54 -10.93
CA PHE A 57 -7.08 3.61 -10.00
C PHE A 57 -6.54 3.32 -8.60
N HIS A 58 -6.78 2.13 -8.05
CA HIS A 58 -6.33 1.77 -6.70
C HIS A 58 -4.82 1.73 -6.54
N ALA A 59 -4.08 1.31 -7.57
CA ALA A 59 -2.63 1.31 -7.57
C ALA A 59 -2.07 2.74 -7.49
N THR A 60 -2.46 3.63 -8.40
CA THR A 60 -2.03 5.05 -8.37
C THR A 60 -2.58 5.84 -7.17
N TYR A 61 -3.62 5.32 -6.51
CA TYR A 61 -4.29 6.06 -5.46
C TYR A 61 -3.47 6.21 -4.18
N VAL A 62 -2.55 5.27 -3.94
CA VAL A 62 -1.66 5.29 -2.78
C VAL A 62 -0.88 6.62 -2.77
N ASP A 63 -0.24 6.96 -3.89
CA ASP A 63 0.49 8.22 -4.06
C ASP A 63 -0.41 9.45 -4.00
N HIS A 64 -1.60 9.38 -4.60
CA HIS A 64 -2.51 10.52 -4.60
C HIS A 64 -2.98 10.90 -3.19
N TYR A 65 -3.25 9.92 -2.33
CA TYR A 65 -3.65 10.22 -0.95
C TYR A 65 -2.53 10.79 -0.10
N LEU A 66 -1.30 10.35 -0.35
CA LEU A 66 -0.13 10.80 0.37
C LEU A 66 0.34 12.17 -0.10
N LEU A 67 0.25 12.41 -1.40
CA LEU A 67 1.06 13.43 -2.05
C LEU A 67 0.32 14.36 -3.03
N ASN A 68 -1.01 14.23 -3.24
CA ASN A 68 -1.76 15.10 -4.17
C ASN A 68 -2.80 16.02 -3.50
N PRO A 69 -2.41 17.17 -2.92
CA PRO A 69 -3.31 18.17 -2.35
C PRO A 69 -4.47 18.64 -3.24
N LEU A 70 -4.29 18.73 -4.57
CA LEU A 70 -5.37 19.19 -5.46
C LEU A 70 -6.46 18.12 -5.61
N TRP A 71 -6.05 16.86 -5.76
CA TRP A 71 -6.96 15.73 -5.76
C TRP A 71 -7.74 15.63 -4.44
N LEU A 72 -7.04 15.77 -3.32
CA LEU A 72 -7.64 15.79 -1.98
C LEU A 72 -8.68 16.91 -1.85
N ALA A 73 -8.33 18.13 -2.27
CA ALA A 73 -9.24 19.27 -2.22
C ALA A 73 -10.49 19.07 -3.09
N SER A 74 -10.34 18.48 -4.28
CA SER A 74 -11.47 18.20 -5.19
C SER A 74 -12.49 17.19 -4.63
N GLY A 75 -12.06 16.32 -3.71
CA GLY A 75 -12.93 15.37 -3.01
C GLY A 75 -13.66 15.93 -1.79
N GLY A 76 -13.41 17.18 -1.43
CA GLY A 76 -13.99 17.82 -0.27
C GLY A 76 -13.44 17.32 1.08
N PRO A 77 -14.03 17.80 2.20
CA PRO A 77 -13.50 17.56 3.55
C PRO A 77 -13.45 16.08 3.96
N ALA A 78 -14.36 15.24 3.46
CA ALA A 78 -14.39 13.82 3.76
C ALA A 78 -13.13 13.11 3.26
N ARG A 79 -12.73 13.37 2.00
CA ARG A 79 -11.51 12.84 1.41
C ARG A 79 -10.26 13.27 2.15
N VAL A 80 -10.15 14.55 2.51
CA VAL A 80 -9.01 15.08 3.28
C VAL A 80 -8.90 14.40 4.65
N ARG A 81 -10.02 14.15 5.33
CA ARG A 81 -10.04 13.41 6.61
C ARG A 81 -9.63 11.96 6.42
N ALA A 82 -10.13 11.30 5.38
CA ALA A 82 -9.75 9.93 5.05
C ALA A 82 -8.24 9.84 4.79
N ALA A 83 -7.71 10.71 3.92
CA ALA A 83 -6.28 10.83 3.61
C ALA A 83 -5.41 10.89 4.86
N ARG A 84 -5.73 11.81 5.79
CA ARG A 84 -5.00 11.96 7.04
C ARG A 84 -5.09 10.73 7.94
N ALA A 85 -6.24 10.06 7.95
CA ALA A 85 -6.48 8.90 8.80
C ALA A 85 -5.77 7.64 8.30
N VAL A 86 -5.57 7.50 6.98
CA VAL A 86 -4.95 6.31 6.36
C VAL A 86 -3.50 6.55 5.95
N ARG A 87 -2.98 7.77 6.13
CA ARG A 87 -1.65 8.18 5.67
C ARG A 87 -0.55 7.23 6.17
N ALA A 88 -0.52 6.94 7.47
CA ALA A 88 0.49 6.06 8.04
C ALA A 88 0.44 4.66 7.39
N ASP A 89 -0.76 4.09 7.26
CA ASP A 89 -0.94 2.78 6.63
C ASP A 89 -0.46 2.80 5.16
N LEU A 90 -0.84 3.83 4.39
CA LEU A 90 -0.44 3.97 2.99
C LEU A 90 1.07 4.18 2.80
N GLU A 91 1.73 4.92 3.69
CA GLU A 91 3.20 5.08 3.65
C GLU A 91 3.91 3.72 3.79
N THR A 92 3.31 2.73 4.48
CA THR A 92 3.89 1.38 4.60
C THR A 92 3.67 0.49 3.39
N LEU A 93 2.89 0.93 2.39
CA LEU A 93 2.64 0.20 1.15
C LEU A 93 3.70 0.44 0.07
N HIS A 94 4.67 1.32 0.34
CA HIS A 94 5.78 1.56 -0.59
C HIS A 94 6.94 0.63 -0.25
N PHE A 95 7.66 0.20 -1.28
CA PHE A 95 8.95 -0.47 -1.12
C PHE A 95 10.05 0.56 -0.83
N ASP A 96 9.89 1.31 0.27
CA ASP A 96 10.81 2.38 0.65
C ASP A 96 11.67 2.00 1.85
N ASP A 97 12.92 2.45 1.79
CA ASP A 97 13.90 2.48 2.86
C ASP A 97 14.18 1.10 3.50
N LEU A 98 14.13 0.02 2.72
CA LEU A 98 14.48 -1.32 3.18
C LEU A 98 15.99 -1.55 3.00
N ASP A 99 16.70 -1.72 4.12
CA ASP A 99 18.16 -1.67 4.20
C ASP A 99 18.88 -3.01 4.02
N GLY A 100 18.16 -4.05 3.63
CA GLY A 100 18.75 -5.35 3.32
C GLY A 100 17.77 -6.35 2.70
N PRO A 101 18.29 -7.46 2.15
CA PRO A 101 17.49 -8.48 1.48
C PRO A 101 16.43 -9.12 2.35
N GLU A 102 16.69 -9.32 3.65
CA GLU A 102 15.71 -9.89 4.56
C GLU A 102 14.52 -8.94 4.77
N ALA A 103 14.77 -7.63 4.81
CA ALA A 103 13.72 -6.63 4.89
C ALA A 103 12.88 -6.58 3.60
N VAL A 104 13.55 -6.64 2.44
CA VAL A 104 12.92 -6.77 1.12
C VAL A 104 12.05 -8.02 1.05
N GLN A 105 12.56 -9.17 1.48
CA GLN A 105 11.83 -10.43 1.50
C GLN A 105 10.61 -10.38 2.43
N ARG A 106 10.76 -9.82 3.64
CA ARG A 106 9.63 -9.61 4.57
C ARG A 106 8.57 -8.70 3.96
N ALA A 107 8.96 -7.65 3.26
CA ALA A 107 8.01 -6.76 2.58
C ALA A 107 7.24 -7.50 1.48
N TRP A 108 7.93 -8.27 0.62
CA TRP A 108 7.29 -9.12 -0.39
C TRP A 108 6.24 -10.07 0.20
N ARG A 109 6.61 -10.78 1.27
CA ARG A 109 5.71 -11.70 2.00
C ARG A 109 4.51 -10.96 2.59
N ARG A 110 4.75 -9.83 3.26
CA ARG A 110 3.71 -8.99 3.86
C ARG A 110 2.70 -8.52 2.81
N TYR A 111 3.16 -8.05 1.66
CA TYR A 111 2.25 -7.61 0.60
C TYR A 111 1.47 -8.76 -0.02
N LEU A 112 2.09 -9.93 -0.22
CA LEU A 112 1.40 -11.12 -0.73
C LEU A 112 0.35 -11.60 0.28
N GLY A 113 0.80 -11.96 1.47
CA GLY A 113 -0.06 -12.49 2.54
C GLY A 113 -1.14 -11.49 2.95
N GLY A 114 -0.84 -10.20 3.02
CA GLY A 114 -1.81 -9.15 3.29
C GLY A 114 -2.84 -8.97 2.18
N THR A 115 -2.44 -9.07 0.91
CA THR A 115 -3.36 -9.05 -0.24
C THR A 115 -4.28 -10.26 -0.21
N VAL A 116 -3.74 -11.45 0.05
CA VAL A 116 -4.51 -12.70 0.14
C VAL A 116 -5.46 -12.66 1.35
N CYS A 117 -5.00 -12.20 2.51
CA CYS A 117 -5.88 -11.95 3.66
C CYS A 117 -7.02 -10.98 3.31
N ALA A 118 -6.74 -9.94 2.53
CA ALA A 118 -7.78 -9.00 2.08
C ALA A 118 -8.77 -9.63 1.09
N LEU A 119 -8.33 -10.56 0.24
CA LEU A 119 -9.21 -11.32 -0.66
C LEU A 119 -10.11 -12.30 0.12
N LEU A 120 -9.55 -13.03 1.09
CA LEU A 120 -10.31 -13.90 2.00
C LEU A 120 -11.32 -13.08 2.82
N TRP A 121 -10.89 -11.93 3.34
CA TRP A 121 -11.77 -11.01 4.06
C TRP A 121 -12.87 -10.44 3.15
N ALA A 122 -12.57 -10.10 1.90
CA ALA A 122 -13.58 -9.66 0.94
C ALA A 122 -14.60 -10.77 0.63
N ALA A 123 -14.16 -12.03 0.58
CA ALA A 123 -15.00 -13.18 0.29
C ALA A 123 -15.93 -13.56 1.46
N HIS A 124 -15.41 -13.56 2.69
CA HIS A 124 -16.09 -14.12 3.87
C HIS A 124 -16.49 -13.09 4.93
N GLY A 125 -15.88 -11.91 4.92
CA GLY A 125 -16.11 -10.89 5.93
C GLY A 125 -17.56 -10.40 5.94
N ASP A 126 -18.07 -10.13 7.14
CA ASP A 126 -19.32 -9.38 7.27
C ASP A 126 -19.06 -7.91 7.00
N LEU A 127 -19.12 -7.55 5.71
CA LEU A 127 -18.91 -6.19 5.28
C LEU A 127 -20.23 -5.39 5.35
N GLY A 128 -21.36 -5.99 5.74
CA GLY A 128 -22.70 -5.44 5.54
C GLY A 128 -23.08 -4.25 6.43
N VAL A 129 -24.18 -3.60 6.03
CA VAL A 129 -25.05 -2.94 7.03
C VAL A 129 -25.76 -4.06 7.78
N PRO A 130 -25.91 -3.98 9.12
CA PRO A 130 -26.64 -4.99 9.88
C PRO A 130 -27.98 -5.32 9.19
N GLY A 131 -28.17 -6.60 8.85
CA GLY A 131 -29.39 -7.10 8.21
C GLY A 131 -29.40 -7.16 6.67
N GLN A 132 -28.35 -6.71 5.96
CA GLN A 132 -28.33 -6.74 4.47
C GLN A 132 -27.21 -7.58 3.85
N GLY A 133 -26.25 -8.07 4.64
CA GLY A 133 -25.09 -8.83 4.15
C GLY A 133 -24.23 -8.05 3.14
N PRO A 134 -23.05 -8.58 2.79
CA PRO A 134 -22.24 -8.02 1.71
C PRO A 134 -22.72 -8.50 0.33
N THR A 135 -23.12 -7.56 -0.53
CA THR A 135 -23.46 -7.85 -1.93
C THR A 135 -22.23 -8.31 -2.73
N ALA A 136 -22.44 -9.05 -3.81
CA ALA A 136 -21.35 -9.53 -4.66
C ALA A 136 -20.51 -8.36 -5.24
N GLU A 137 -21.16 -7.24 -5.57
CA GLU A 137 -20.51 -6.03 -6.06
C GLU A 137 -19.57 -5.44 -5.01
N ARG A 138 -19.98 -5.46 -3.74
CA ARG A 138 -19.15 -4.94 -2.66
C ARG A 138 -17.93 -5.81 -2.40
N ARG A 139 -18.10 -7.14 -2.41
CA ARG A 139 -16.97 -8.08 -2.28
C ARG A 139 -15.98 -7.87 -3.43
N THR A 140 -16.49 -7.72 -4.65
CA THR A 140 -15.69 -7.46 -5.85
C THR A 140 -14.94 -6.14 -5.76
N ALA A 141 -15.57 -5.06 -5.28
CA ALA A 141 -14.93 -3.75 -5.12
C ALA A 141 -13.76 -3.80 -4.13
N LEU A 142 -13.92 -4.48 -2.99
CA LEU A 142 -12.86 -4.64 -2.00
C LEU A 142 -11.72 -5.52 -2.50
N ALA A 143 -12.05 -6.61 -3.19
CA ALA A 143 -11.05 -7.47 -3.80
C ALA A 143 -10.23 -6.71 -4.86
N ARG A 144 -10.88 -5.90 -5.71
CA ARG A 144 -10.18 -5.01 -6.65
C ARG A 144 -9.32 -3.97 -5.95
N GLN A 145 -9.78 -3.40 -4.83
CA GLN A 145 -8.97 -2.50 -4.03
C GLN A 145 -7.72 -3.20 -3.51
N ALA A 146 -7.86 -4.40 -2.93
CA ALA A 146 -6.73 -5.18 -2.42
C ALA A 146 -5.70 -5.49 -3.51
N VAL A 147 -6.15 -5.97 -4.67
CA VAL A 147 -5.28 -6.28 -5.81
C VAL A 147 -4.56 -5.04 -6.32
N GLY A 148 -5.27 -3.92 -6.51
CA GLY A 148 -4.65 -2.67 -6.96
C GLY A 148 -3.62 -2.12 -5.97
N LEU A 149 -3.90 -2.20 -4.67
CA LEU A 149 -2.95 -1.81 -3.62
C LEU A 149 -1.70 -2.70 -3.61
N GLY A 150 -1.87 -4.02 -3.76
CA GLY A 150 -0.74 -4.95 -3.89
C GLY A 150 0.09 -4.66 -5.15
N LEU A 151 -0.57 -4.35 -6.27
CA LEU A 151 0.10 -3.98 -7.52
C LEU A 151 0.98 -2.73 -7.38
N HIS A 152 0.52 -1.71 -6.67
CA HIS A 152 1.36 -0.54 -6.38
C HIS A 152 2.64 -0.95 -5.64
N ALA A 153 2.52 -1.68 -4.54
CA ALA A 153 3.68 -2.13 -3.75
C ALA A 153 4.70 -2.91 -4.61
N VAL A 154 4.25 -3.89 -5.40
CA VAL A 154 5.18 -4.69 -6.22
C VAL A 154 5.81 -3.91 -7.37
N GLN A 155 5.15 -2.84 -7.84
CA GLN A 155 5.68 -1.94 -8.86
C GLN A 155 6.74 -1.00 -8.27
N ASP A 156 6.53 -0.48 -7.05
CA ASP A 156 7.51 0.33 -6.31
C ASP A 156 8.85 -0.39 -6.18
N PHE A 157 8.84 -1.70 -5.93
CA PHE A 157 10.08 -2.47 -5.83
C PHE A 157 11.00 -2.25 -7.04
N ALA A 158 10.45 -2.18 -8.25
CA ALA A 158 11.25 -2.02 -9.45
C ALA A 158 11.85 -0.60 -9.59
N SER A 159 11.14 0.44 -9.15
CA SER A 159 11.61 1.83 -9.25
C SER A 159 12.45 2.27 -8.05
N HIS A 160 12.24 1.67 -6.88
CA HIS A 160 12.84 2.07 -5.61
C HIS A 160 13.93 1.13 -5.12
N SER A 161 14.35 0.13 -5.91
CA SER A 161 15.42 -0.82 -5.53
C SER A 161 16.65 -0.77 -6.43
N THR A 162 17.73 -1.35 -5.91
CA THR A 162 18.97 -1.66 -6.64
C THR A 162 18.84 -2.88 -7.57
N TRP A 163 17.64 -3.44 -7.74
CA TRP A 163 17.41 -4.68 -8.50
C TRP A 163 18.01 -4.63 -9.91
N ILE A 164 17.69 -3.58 -10.66
CA ILE A 164 18.15 -3.44 -12.05
C ILE A 164 19.62 -3.01 -12.17
N ASP A 165 20.29 -2.72 -11.06
CA ASP A 165 21.69 -2.30 -11.08
C ASP A 165 22.61 -3.47 -11.44
N ASP A 166 22.21 -4.71 -11.13
CA ASP A 166 22.89 -5.92 -11.59
C ASP A 166 22.35 -6.37 -12.96
N PRO A 167 23.17 -6.40 -14.03
CA PRO A 167 22.77 -6.88 -15.34
C PRO A 167 22.19 -8.30 -15.35
N ALA A 168 22.65 -9.19 -14.46
CA ALA A 168 22.19 -10.59 -14.40
C ALA A 168 20.74 -10.71 -13.89
N ARG A 169 20.27 -9.73 -13.12
CA ARG A 169 18.88 -9.65 -12.61
C ARG A 169 17.91 -9.03 -13.62
N ARG A 170 18.41 -8.28 -14.59
CA ARG A 170 17.56 -7.59 -15.58
C ARG A 170 16.76 -8.62 -16.37
N GLY A 171 15.44 -8.43 -16.42
CA GLY A 171 14.54 -9.35 -17.11
C GLY A 171 14.16 -10.59 -16.31
N ARG A 172 14.51 -10.67 -15.02
CA ARG A 172 14.01 -11.68 -14.08
C ARG A 172 13.27 -11.01 -12.93
N THR A 173 12.10 -11.53 -12.57
CA THR A 173 11.38 -11.12 -11.36
C THR A 173 12.15 -11.50 -10.09
N TRP A 174 11.77 -10.88 -8.96
CA TRP A 174 12.31 -11.24 -7.65
C TRP A 174 12.23 -12.75 -7.37
N TRP A 175 11.10 -13.37 -7.73
CA TRP A 175 10.85 -14.80 -7.54
C TRP A 175 11.69 -15.65 -8.50
N GLU A 176 11.63 -15.38 -9.81
CA GLU A 176 12.41 -16.11 -10.83
C GLU A 176 13.92 -16.14 -10.52
N TRP A 177 14.46 -15.04 -9.97
CA TRP A 177 15.86 -14.98 -9.57
C TRP A 177 16.17 -15.81 -8.33
N ARG A 178 15.29 -15.77 -7.31
CA ARG A 178 15.48 -16.52 -6.07
C ARG A 178 15.30 -18.02 -6.28
N ASP A 179 14.34 -18.43 -7.09
CA ASP A 179 14.10 -19.83 -7.44
C ASP A 179 15.30 -20.41 -8.21
N ALA A 180 15.98 -19.57 -9.00
CA ALA A 180 17.23 -19.91 -9.66
C ALA A 180 18.47 -19.90 -8.72
N GLY A 181 18.29 -19.71 -7.41
CA GLY A 181 19.39 -19.63 -6.44
C GLY A 181 20.25 -18.37 -6.57
N GLY A 182 19.68 -17.30 -7.16
CA GLY A 182 20.38 -16.05 -7.38
C GLY A 182 20.69 -15.28 -6.10
N ASP A 183 21.81 -14.58 -6.09
CA ASP A 183 22.27 -13.77 -4.96
C ASP A 183 21.45 -12.48 -4.81
N THR A 184 20.95 -12.20 -3.61
CA THR A 184 20.20 -10.97 -3.28
C THR A 184 20.88 -10.14 -2.19
N THR A 185 22.11 -10.49 -1.77
CA THR A 185 22.81 -9.85 -0.64
C THR A 185 22.99 -8.34 -0.78
N ASP A 186 22.94 -7.84 -2.01
CA ASP A 186 23.15 -6.45 -2.41
C ASP A 186 21.81 -5.70 -2.71
N VAL A 187 20.65 -6.35 -2.53
CA VAL A 187 19.34 -5.75 -2.82
C VAL A 187 18.83 -4.94 -1.64
N VAL A 188 18.63 -3.65 -1.87
CA VAL A 188 18.03 -2.70 -0.94
C VAL A 188 16.99 -1.86 -1.68
N THR A 189 16.07 -1.24 -0.94
CA THR A 189 15.12 -0.27 -1.52
C THR A 189 15.33 1.13 -0.95
N GLY A 190 16.29 1.86 -1.50
CA GLY A 190 16.57 3.28 -1.24
C GLY A 190 18.07 3.61 -1.42
N GLY A 191 18.42 4.89 -1.46
CA GLY A 191 19.78 5.36 -1.77
C GLY A 191 20.77 5.25 -0.63
N VAL A 192 22.02 4.95 -0.98
CA VAL A 192 23.16 4.81 -0.08
C VAL A 192 23.97 6.12 -0.09
N ASP A 193 23.68 7.04 0.83
CA ASP A 193 24.51 8.25 1.03
C ASP A 193 25.39 8.08 2.28
N GLY A 194 26.61 7.58 2.10
CA GLY A 194 27.61 7.49 3.17
C GLY A 194 27.17 6.67 4.40
N PRO A 195 27.76 6.89 5.60
CA PRO A 195 27.41 6.13 6.82
C PRO A 195 26.04 6.45 7.42
N GLY A 196 25.07 6.99 6.65
CA GLY A 196 23.82 7.52 7.20
C GLY A 196 22.56 7.26 6.36
N ALA A 197 21.89 6.14 6.66
CA ALA A 197 20.51 5.77 6.35
C ALA A 197 20.05 5.76 4.88
N VAL A 198 19.46 4.64 4.49
CA VAL A 198 18.79 4.41 3.21
C VAL A 198 17.68 5.45 2.98
N ARG A 199 17.67 6.12 1.82
CA ARG A 199 16.61 7.08 1.44
C ARG A 199 16.14 6.88 0.00
N HIS A 200 14.89 6.48 -0.21
CA HIS A 200 14.23 6.38 -1.53
C HIS A 200 14.32 7.69 -2.35
N GLY A 201 14.38 8.83 -1.67
CA GLY A 201 14.61 10.16 -2.23
C GLY A 201 13.46 11.09 -1.92
N ASP A 202 13.71 12.17 -1.17
CA ASP A 202 12.63 13.06 -0.78
C ASP A 202 12.38 14.18 -1.82
N LEU A 203 11.13 14.40 -2.19
CA LEU A 203 10.69 15.58 -2.92
C LEU A 203 10.08 16.65 -2.00
N GLY A 204 10.13 17.90 -2.43
CA GLY A 204 9.47 19.00 -1.72
C GLY A 204 10.09 20.35 -2.01
N LEU A 205 9.93 21.27 -1.04
CA LEU A 205 10.55 22.58 -1.15
C LEU A 205 12.07 22.46 -1.23
N ARG A 206 12.71 23.35 -1.99
CA ARG A 206 14.17 23.42 -2.06
C ARG A 206 14.72 23.93 -0.72
N TRP A 207 15.69 23.20 -0.16
CA TRP A 207 16.48 23.59 1.01
C TRP A 207 17.89 23.00 0.89
N ARG A 208 18.77 23.30 1.86
CA ARG A 208 20.16 22.82 1.87
C ARG A 208 20.19 21.28 1.84
N GLY A 209 20.93 20.71 0.90
CA GLY A 209 21.02 19.25 0.71
C GLY A 209 20.07 18.68 -0.35
N ARG A 210 19.18 19.48 -0.97
CA ARG A 210 18.38 19.06 -2.13
C ARG A 210 18.83 19.73 -3.42
N GLN A 211 18.92 18.96 -4.49
CA GLN A 211 19.17 19.48 -5.83
C GLN A 211 17.91 20.17 -6.36
N GLY A 212 18.04 21.40 -6.87
CA GLY A 212 16.92 22.09 -7.50
C GLY A 212 16.44 21.37 -8.76
N VAL A 213 15.15 21.05 -8.83
CA VAL A 213 14.54 20.31 -9.95
C VAL A 213 13.33 21.06 -10.50
N ALA A 214 13.09 20.95 -11.81
CA ALA A 214 11.87 21.45 -12.44
C ALA A 214 10.94 20.25 -12.66
N ILE A 215 9.84 20.20 -11.92
CA ILE A 215 8.87 19.11 -12.00
C ILE A 215 7.93 19.44 -13.17
N PRO A 216 7.84 18.58 -14.21
CA PRO A 216 6.93 18.80 -15.32
C PRO A 216 5.46 18.75 -14.86
N LEU A 217 4.65 19.67 -15.38
CA LEU A 217 3.21 19.84 -15.12
C LEU A 217 2.41 19.82 -16.45
N ARG A 218 1.08 19.90 -16.36
CA ARG A 218 0.13 19.80 -17.51
C ARG A 218 0.30 20.99 -18.40
N GLY A 219 0.10 20.77 -19.69
CA GLY A 219 0.15 21.84 -20.68
C GLY A 219 1.54 22.44 -20.79
N HIS A 220 2.58 21.61 -20.67
CA HIS A 220 3.98 21.99 -20.84
C HIS A 220 4.48 23.04 -19.82
N VAL A 221 3.81 23.17 -18.67
CA VAL A 221 4.26 24.00 -17.55
C VAL A 221 5.24 23.19 -16.69
N SER A 222 6.11 23.83 -15.91
CA SER A 222 6.95 23.15 -14.91
C SER A 222 7.05 23.96 -13.63
N THR A 223 7.34 23.31 -12.51
CA THR A 223 7.64 24.02 -11.26
C THR A 223 8.95 24.81 -11.40
N PRO A 224 9.07 25.99 -10.76
CA PRO A 224 10.34 26.70 -10.74
C PRO A 224 11.42 25.93 -9.95
N ARG A 225 12.59 25.70 -10.55
CA ARG A 225 13.76 25.02 -9.92
C ARG A 225 14.24 25.62 -8.59
N ARG A 226 13.88 26.88 -8.32
CA ARG A 226 14.20 27.57 -7.06
C ARG A 226 13.27 27.19 -5.91
N LEU A 227 12.08 26.67 -6.23
CA LEU A 227 11.06 26.32 -5.24
C LEU A 227 11.05 24.83 -4.91
N THR A 228 11.40 23.98 -5.87
CA THR A 228 11.36 22.52 -5.74
C THR A 228 12.76 21.92 -5.69
N GLY A 229 12.95 20.97 -4.79
CA GLY A 229 14.19 20.21 -4.65
C GLY A 229 13.94 18.71 -4.49
N ALA A 230 14.84 17.91 -5.04
CA ALA A 230 14.92 16.47 -4.85
C ALA A 230 16.15 16.13 -4.00
N GLY A 231 15.97 15.27 -3.00
CA GLY A 231 17.08 14.61 -2.32
C GLY A 231 17.75 13.58 -3.22
N ALA A 232 18.96 13.17 -2.85
CA ALA A 232 19.55 11.95 -3.40
C ALA A 232 18.67 10.73 -3.01
N GLY A 233 18.65 9.74 -3.88
CA GLY A 233 17.84 8.53 -3.78
C GLY A 233 17.96 7.71 -5.05
N ILE A 234 17.30 6.54 -5.11
CA ILE A 234 17.38 5.62 -6.28
C ILE A 234 16.10 5.57 -7.11
N ASN A 235 15.14 6.44 -6.82
CA ASN A 235 13.83 6.46 -7.43
C ASN A 235 13.84 6.65 -8.96
N LEU A 236 13.08 5.80 -9.65
CA LEU A 236 12.91 5.77 -11.10
C LEU A 236 11.44 5.91 -11.55
N ASP A 237 10.53 6.44 -10.72
CA ASP A 237 9.09 6.50 -11.01
C ASP A 237 8.76 7.38 -12.22
N THR A 238 9.67 8.24 -12.65
CA THR A 238 9.51 9.05 -13.85
C THR A 238 10.86 9.26 -14.52
N ARG A 239 10.87 9.53 -15.83
CA ARG A 239 12.12 9.86 -16.56
C ARG A 239 12.87 11.04 -15.95
N TRP A 240 12.17 12.02 -15.39
CA TRP A 240 12.84 13.16 -14.77
C TRP A 240 13.40 12.80 -13.39
N GLN A 241 12.73 11.95 -12.60
CA GLN A 241 13.28 11.39 -11.37
C GLN A 241 14.49 10.52 -11.65
N ALA A 242 14.46 9.71 -12.69
CA ALA A 242 15.56 8.82 -13.06
C ALA A 242 16.89 9.56 -13.28
N ARG A 243 16.86 10.82 -13.74
CA ARG A 243 18.06 11.68 -13.88
C ARG A 243 18.70 12.07 -12.54
N VAL A 244 17.92 12.05 -11.47
CA VAL A 244 18.39 12.22 -10.08
C VAL A 244 18.72 10.84 -9.50
N GLY A 245 17.80 9.89 -9.66
CA GLY A 245 17.87 8.51 -9.15
C GLY A 245 19.12 7.76 -9.60
N ALA A 246 19.44 7.81 -10.90
CA ALA A 246 20.62 7.16 -11.46
C ALA A 246 21.94 7.66 -10.85
N ARG A 247 21.99 8.92 -10.38
CA ARG A 247 23.19 9.46 -9.71
C ARG A 247 23.36 8.91 -8.30
N GLY A 248 22.27 8.53 -7.64
CA GLY A 248 22.29 7.89 -6.32
C GLY A 248 22.65 6.41 -6.38
N ARG A 249 22.65 5.80 -7.58
CA ARG A 249 23.01 4.40 -7.84
C ARG A 249 24.51 4.34 -8.14
N THR A 250 25.35 4.30 -7.09
CA THR A 250 26.82 4.40 -7.22
C THR A 250 27.54 3.05 -7.16
N TRP A 251 26.81 1.93 -7.12
CA TRP A 251 27.40 0.68 -6.62
C TRP A 251 28.18 -0.16 -7.63
N ARG A 252 28.04 0.04 -8.94
CA ARG A 252 28.86 -0.65 -9.96
C ARG A 252 29.12 0.23 -11.20
N PRO A 253 30.37 0.67 -11.45
CA PRO A 253 30.73 1.42 -12.67
C PRO A 253 30.53 0.60 -13.95
N ASP A 254 30.78 -0.71 -13.86
CA ASP A 254 30.62 -1.63 -14.98
C ASP A 254 29.15 -1.99 -15.15
N GLY A 255 28.56 -1.54 -16.26
CA GLY A 255 27.15 -1.83 -16.59
C GLY A 255 26.12 -0.86 -16.00
N ALA A 256 26.57 0.31 -15.52
CA ALA A 256 25.67 1.41 -15.15
C ALA A 256 24.77 1.79 -16.33
N LEU A 257 23.48 1.97 -16.06
CA LEU A 257 22.50 2.40 -17.06
C LEU A 257 22.45 3.93 -17.11
N GLU A 258 22.33 4.48 -18.32
CA GLU A 258 21.96 5.88 -18.46
C GLU A 258 20.57 6.12 -17.84
N PRO A 259 20.23 7.33 -17.36
CA PRO A 259 18.98 7.58 -16.65
C PRO A 259 17.70 7.11 -17.36
N ASP A 260 17.61 7.31 -18.69
CA ASP A 260 16.45 6.87 -19.47
C ASP A 260 16.42 5.34 -19.63
N GLU A 261 17.59 4.69 -19.72
CA GLU A 261 17.68 3.23 -19.76
C GLU A 261 17.34 2.60 -18.41
N ALA A 262 17.76 3.21 -17.31
CA ALA A 262 17.40 2.78 -15.96
C ALA A 262 15.88 2.84 -15.76
N PHE A 263 15.26 3.94 -16.17
CA PHE A 263 13.81 4.08 -16.19
C PHE A 263 13.13 2.97 -17.01
N ASP A 264 13.57 2.74 -18.24
CA ASP A 264 12.95 1.74 -19.13
C ASP A 264 13.16 0.30 -18.60
N ALA A 265 14.33 0.00 -18.05
CA ALA A 265 14.64 -1.29 -17.42
C ALA A 265 13.78 -1.55 -16.18
N ALA A 266 13.63 -0.56 -15.30
CA ALA A 266 12.72 -0.66 -14.17
C ALA A 266 11.28 -0.89 -14.69
N ARG A 267 10.86 -0.27 -15.79
CA ARG A 267 9.46 -0.32 -16.26
C ARG A 267 9.11 -1.70 -16.75
N ALA A 268 10.01 -2.24 -17.57
CA ALA A 268 9.93 -3.61 -18.02
C ALA A 268 9.89 -4.58 -16.83
N GLN A 269 10.71 -4.33 -15.80
CA GLN A 269 10.75 -5.13 -14.58
C GLN A 269 9.43 -5.06 -13.80
N ALA A 270 8.87 -3.87 -13.59
CA ALA A 270 7.61 -3.66 -12.90
C ALA A 270 6.44 -4.32 -13.63
N LEU A 271 6.39 -4.20 -14.96
CA LEU A 271 5.37 -4.84 -15.79
C LEU A 271 5.44 -6.36 -15.68
N ARG A 272 6.63 -6.95 -15.91
CA ARG A 272 6.84 -8.40 -15.78
C ARG A 272 6.43 -8.89 -14.40
N THR A 273 6.89 -8.21 -13.36
CA THR A 273 6.59 -8.59 -11.97
C THR A 273 5.10 -8.48 -11.68
N SER A 274 4.41 -7.45 -12.18
CA SER A 274 2.96 -7.30 -12.03
C SER A 274 2.19 -8.42 -12.74
N VAL A 275 2.63 -8.83 -13.93
CA VAL A 275 2.01 -9.93 -14.70
C VAL A 275 2.16 -11.25 -13.94
N THR A 276 3.37 -11.60 -13.51
CA THR A 276 3.63 -12.81 -12.72
C THR A 276 2.86 -12.79 -11.40
N TRP A 277 2.80 -11.65 -10.73
CA TRP A 277 2.07 -11.48 -9.47
C TRP A 277 0.57 -11.72 -9.64
N LEU A 278 -0.05 -11.19 -10.69
CA LEU A 278 -1.47 -11.40 -10.97
C LEU A 278 -1.77 -12.86 -11.32
N ALA A 279 -0.87 -13.54 -12.04
CA ALA A 279 -0.99 -14.96 -12.32
C ALA A 279 -0.92 -15.80 -11.02
N GLU A 280 0.00 -15.46 -10.11
CA GLU A 280 0.11 -16.13 -8.82
C GLU A 280 -1.12 -15.88 -7.93
N LEU A 281 -1.63 -14.65 -7.89
CA LEU A 281 -2.88 -14.35 -7.17
C LEU A 281 -4.07 -15.14 -7.74
N ALA A 282 -4.13 -15.33 -9.05
CA ALA A 282 -5.15 -16.18 -9.67
C ALA A 282 -5.06 -17.62 -9.16
N ALA A 283 -3.85 -18.20 -9.17
CA ALA A 283 -3.61 -19.55 -8.68
C ALA A 283 -3.92 -19.69 -7.17
N VAL A 284 -3.55 -18.70 -6.36
CA VAL A 284 -3.92 -18.65 -4.92
C VAL A 284 -5.44 -18.59 -4.76
N CYS A 285 -6.14 -17.75 -5.54
CA CYS A 285 -7.60 -17.67 -5.50
C CYS A 285 -8.26 -19.00 -5.89
N GLU A 286 -7.74 -19.71 -6.88
CA GLU A 286 -8.23 -21.05 -7.23
C GLU A 286 -8.05 -22.05 -6.08
N ARG A 287 -6.85 -22.12 -5.48
CA ARG A 287 -6.56 -22.99 -4.32
C ARG A 287 -7.44 -22.66 -3.12
N ALA A 288 -7.75 -21.38 -2.92
CA ALA A 288 -8.62 -20.91 -1.83
C ALA A 288 -10.12 -21.12 -2.09
N GLY A 289 -10.53 -21.66 -3.25
CA GLY A 289 -11.95 -21.76 -3.62
C GLY A 289 -12.61 -20.40 -3.90
N LEU A 290 -11.82 -19.39 -4.29
CA LEU A 290 -12.25 -18.02 -4.60
C LEU A 290 -12.37 -17.76 -6.10
N ALA A 291 -12.40 -18.79 -6.96
CA ALA A 291 -12.44 -18.65 -8.41
C ALA A 291 -13.58 -17.72 -8.90
N ASP A 292 -14.79 -17.86 -8.35
CA ASP A 292 -15.93 -16.99 -8.70
C ASP A 292 -15.71 -15.52 -8.33
N LEU A 293 -15.06 -15.26 -7.19
CA LEU A 293 -14.72 -13.90 -6.79
C LEU A 293 -13.64 -13.34 -7.72
N TRP A 294 -12.62 -14.15 -8.02
CA TRP A 294 -11.54 -13.76 -8.92
C TRP A 294 -12.05 -13.45 -10.33
N GLU A 295 -12.98 -14.25 -10.85
CA GLU A 295 -13.57 -13.97 -12.15
C GLU A 295 -14.37 -12.67 -12.14
N ARG A 296 -15.11 -12.36 -11.08
CA ARG A 296 -15.74 -11.03 -10.92
C ARG A 296 -14.74 -9.91 -10.75
N VAL A 297 -13.56 -10.17 -10.17
CA VAL A 297 -12.48 -9.17 -10.08
C VAL A 297 -11.96 -8.86 -11.49
N ARG A 298 -11.75 -9.88 -12.32
CA ARG A 298 -11.30 -9.81 -13.72
C ARG A 298 -12.32 -9.20 -14.66
N THR A 299 -13.60 -9.49 -14.45
CA THR A 299 -14.66 -9.18 -15.40
C THR A 299 -15.67 -8.16 -14.90
N GLY A 300 -16.37 -7.56 -15.83
CA GLY A 300 -17.52 -6.72 -15.53
C GLY A 300 -17.18 -5.24 -15.51
N THR A 301 -18.12 -4.50 -16.06
CA THR A 301 -18.02 -3.05 -16.15
C THR A 301 -17.99 -2.46 -14.75
N GLY A 302 -17.07 -1.52 -14.49
CA GLY A 302 -17.34 -0.46 -13.53
C GLY A 302 -18.59 0.26 -14.00
N GLY A 303 -19.77 -0.24 -13.57
CA GLY A 303 -21.06 -0.16 -14.27
C GLY A 303 -21.24 0.99 -15.23
N GLY A 304 -21.09 0.77 -16.54
CA GLY A 304 -21.40 1.70 -17.66
C GLY A 304 -20.91 3.16 -17.53
N GLY A 305 -20.17 3.48 -16.48
CA GLY A 305 -19.89 4.84 -16.06
C GLY A 305 -18.49 5.16 -16.51
N GLY A 306 -18.34 6.26 -17.25
CA GLY A 306 -17.02 6.73 -17.66
C GLY A 306 -16.06 6.86 -16.47
N ALA A 307 -14.75 6.96 -16.73
CA ALA A 307 -13.68 6.91 -15.72
C ALA A 307 -13.97 7.71 -14.43
N ARG A 308 -14.66 8.84 -14.50
CA ARG A 308 -15.10 9.62 -13.33
C ARG A 308 -15.95 8.82 -12.34
N ALA A 309 -16.90 8.02 -12.81
CA ALA A 309 -17.77 7.20 -11.98
C ALA A 309 -16.98 6.09 -11.28
N VAL A 310 -16.08 5.43 -12.01
CA VAL A 310 -15.15 4.44 -11.47
C VAL A 310 -14.30 5.03 -10.35
N ARG A 311 -13.70 6.21 -10.58
CA ARG A 311 -12.88 6.90 -9.56
C ARG A 311 -13.69 7.32 -8.34
N ALA A 312 -14.92 7.80 -8.55
CA ALA A 312 -15.81 8.13 -7.45
C ALA A 312 -16.19 6.89 -6.63
N ALA A 313 -16.39 5.74 -7.29
CA ALA A 313 -16.64 4.46 -6.62
C ALA A 313 -15.40 3.98 -5.84
N GLY A 314 -14.23 3.96 -6.46
CA GLY A 314 -12.98 3.56 -5.81
C GLY A 314 -12.62 4.45 -4.62
N ALA A 315 -12.84 5.76 -4.70
CA ALA A 315 -12.58 6.68 -3.58
C ALA A 315 -13.43 6.35 -2.34
N ARG A 316 -14.68 5.89 -2.53
CA ARG A 316 -15.57 5.50 -1.42
C ARG A 316 -14.99 4.34 -0.59
N GLU A 317 -14.21 3.46 -1.19
CA GLU A 317 -13.59 2.31 -0.50
C GLU A 317 -12.52 2.75 0.51
N PHE A 318 -11.90 3.92 0.34
CA PHE A 318 -10.98 4.48 1.33
C PHE A 318 -11.67 5.40 2.34
N GLU A 319 -12.69 6.11 1.87
CA GLU A 319 -13.45 7.05 2.67
C GLU A 319 -14.32 6.32 3.72
N ASP A 320 -14.79 5.11 3.44
CA ASP A 320 -15.49 4.23 4.40
C ASP A 320 -14.48 3.38 5.21
N PRO A 321 -14.34 3.58 6.53
CA PRO A 321 -13.42 2.81 7.37
C PRO A 321 -13.61 1.30 7.30
N ARG A 322 -14.84 0.83 7.08
CA ARG A 322 -15.20 -0.61 6.98
C ARG A 322 -14.70 -1.27 5.71
N ARG A 323 -14.16 -0.49 4.77
CA ARG A 323 -13.80 -0.91 3.42
C ARG A 323 -12.30 -0.81 3.15
N ARG A 324 -11.50 -0.62 4.20
CA ARG A 324 -10.08 -0.32 4.08
C ARG A 324 -9.25 -1.58 4.00
N ALA A 325 -9.16 -2.19 2.81
CA ALA A 325 -8.33 -3.37 2.58
C ALA A 325 -6.83 -3.12 2.86
N HIS A 326 -6.34 -1.88 2.65
CA HIS A 326 -4.94 -1.51 2.92
C HIS A 326 -4.46 -1.84 4.34
N GLN A 327 -5.37 -1.87 5.32
CA GLN A 327 -5.00 -2.15 6.71
C GLN A 327 -4.46 -3.58 6.89
N LEU A 328 -4.85 -4.52 6.03
CA LEU A 328 -4.35 -5.89 6.05
C LEU A 328 -2.96 -6.00 5.41
N LEU A 329 -2.69 -5.18 4.38
CA LEU A 329 -1.37 -5.10 3.72
C LEU A 329 -0.36 -4.29 4.56
N ALA A 330 -0.83 -3.29 5.30
CA ALA A 330 -0.01 -2.45 6.16
C ALA A 330 0.36 -3.13 7.50
N ALA A 331 -0.35 -4.17 7.89
CA ALA A 331 -0.10 -4.86 9.16
C ALA A 331 1.30 -5.49 9.20
N GLY A 332 1.98 -5.36 10.34
CA GLY A 332 3.34 -5.86 10.50
C GLY A 332 4.42 -5.01 9.82
N ALA A 333 4.06 -3.88 9.20
CA ALA A 333 5.05 -2.91 8.78
C ALA A 333 5.86 -2.44 9.99
N PRO A 334 7.19 -2.26 9.85
CA PRO A 334 7.94 -1.52 10.85
C PRO A 334 7.32 -0.11 10.95
N GLY A 335 6.91 0.28 12.15
CA GLY A 335 6.35 1.61 12.35
C GLY A 335 7.39 2.64 11.91
N ARG A 336 7.08 3.48 10.91
CA ARG A 336 7.90 4.66 10.63
C ARG A 336 7.84 5.51 11.89
N ARG A 337 8.92 5.52 12.69
CA ARG A 337 9.11 6.53 13.73
C ARG A 337 8.88 7.88 13.04
N ALA A 338 7.93 8.68 13.53
CA ALA A 338 7.60 9.93 12.88
C ALA A 338 8.89 10.73 12.73
N ARG A 339 9.25 11.10 11.49
CA ARG A 339 10.52 11.79 11.20
C ARG A 339 10.61 13.04 12.09
N GLY A 340 11.49 13.00 13.08
CA GLY A 340 11.72 14.10 14.02
C GLY A 340 11.03 13.99 15.39
N GLU A 341 10.35 12.89 15.72
CA GLU A 341 10.02 12.60 17.11
C GLU A 341 11.32 12.25 17.86
N ASP A 342 11.67 13.11 18.82
CA ASP A 342 12.76 12.87 19.78
C ASP A 342 12.51 11.49 20.43
N PRO A 343 13.46 10.54 20.36
CA PRO A 343 13.32 9.23 20.99
C PRO A 343 13.05 9.29 22.51
N ARG A 344 13.13 10.48 23.14
CA ARG A 344 12.80 10.72 24.54
C ARG A 344 11.39 11.26 24.80
N ALA A 345 10.64 11.64 23.77
CA ALA A 345 9.28 12.16 23.93
C ALA A 345 8.25 11.02 23.88
N GLU A 346 8.13 10.27 24.97
CA GLU A 346 7.08 9.27 25.15
C GLU A 346 5.70 9.95 25.14
N SER A 347 5.00 9.94 24.01
CA SER A 347 3.61 10.37 23.96
C SER A 347 2.70 9.23 24.47
N PRO A 348 1.74 9.48 25.37
CA PRO A 348 0.97 8.45 26.10
C PRO A 348 -0.14 7.76 25.25
N ARG A 349 0.09 7.51 23.96
CA ARG A 349 -0.89 6.87 23.06
C ARG A 349 -0.63 5.39 22.79
N THR A 350 0.36 4.78 23.43
CA THR A 350 0.71 3.38 23.20
C THR A 350 -0.12 2.45 24.10
N PHE A 351 -0.92 1.58 23.47
CA PHE A 351 -1.03 0.21 23.96
C PHE A 351 0.40 -0.35 24.04
N PRO A 352 0.74 -1.22 25.00
CA PRO A 352 2.12 -1.66 25.20
C PRO A 352 2.64 -2.29 23.91
N THR A 353 3.44 -1.53 23.15
CA THR A 353 4.47 -2.06 22.27
C THR A 353 5.56 -2.50 23.24
N SER A 354 5.34 -3.63 23.93
CA SER A 354 6.32 -4.21 24.82
C SER A 354 7.56 -4.48 23.98
N GLY A 355 8.60 -3.70 24.29
CA GLY A 355 9.81 -3.61 23.52
C GLY A 355 10.47 -4.96 23.35
N ASP A 356 10.90 -5.19 22.12
CA ASP A 356 12.21 -5.71 21.78
C ASP A 356 12.30 -5.65 20.24
N GLU A 357 12.88 -4.58 19.69
CA GLU A 357 13.00 -4.41 18.23
C GLU A 357 13.98 -5.44 17.61
N GLY A 358 14.57 -6.33 18.40
CA GLY A 358 15.51 -7.37 17.96
C GLY A 358 15.03 -8.82 18.06
N SER A 359 13.92 -9.14 18.75
CA SER A 359 13.49 -10.53 18.93
C SER A 359 12.32 -10.89 18.02
N GLY A 360 12.64 -11.23 16.78
CA GLY A 360 11.98 -12.31 16.03
C GLY A 360 10.45 -12.42 16.06
N ARG A 361 9.69 -11.33 16.26
CA ARG A 361 8.23 -11.36 16.21
C ARG A 361 7.84 -11.61 14.76
N GLY A 362 7.61 -12.89 14.53
CA GLY A 362 7.78 -13.54 13.24
C GLY A 362 6.75 -13.11 12.23
N GLU A 363 7.07 -13.46 11.00
CA GLU A 363 6.18 -13.46 9.83
C GLU A 363 4.82 -14.11 10.14
N ASP A 364 4.74 -14.92 11.21
CA ASP A 364 3.54 -15.58 11.71
C ASP A 364 2.75 -14.80 12.78
N SER A 365 2.94 -13.48 12.87
CA SER A 365 2.20 -12.65 13.81
C SER A 365 0.73 -12.48 13.41
N TRP A 366 -0.15 -12.57 14.41
CA TRP A 366 -1.56 -12.29 14.28
C TRP A 366 -1.88 -10.82 14.48
N PHE A 367 -2.83 -10.31 13.71
CA PHE A 367 -3.36 -8.96 13.80
C PHE A 367 -4.87 -9.00 13.92
N LEU A 368 -5.45 -8.04 14.65
CA LEU A 368 -6.90 -7.88 14.75
C LEU A 368 -7.33 -6.58 14.09
N ARG A 369 -8.14 -6.70 13.04
CA ARG A 369 -8.96 -5.61 12.54
C ARG A 369 -10.21 -5.48 13.41
N ILE A 370 -10.44 -4.29 13.94
CA ILE A 370 -11.59 -3.97 14.79
C ILE A 370 -12.37 -2.84 14.14
N ASP A 371 -13.60 -3.14 13.70
CA ASP A 371 -14.55 -2.13 13.26
C ASP A 371 -15.52 -1.81 14.40
N ALA A 372 -15.65 -0.52 14.72
CA ALA A 372 -16.49 -0.05 15.82
C ALA A 372 -17.29 1.20 15.44
N ASP A 373 -18.51 1.30 15.94
CA ASP A 373 -19.25 2.56 15.93
C ASP A 373 -18.59 3.54 16.88
N ALA A 374 -18.36 4.76 16.43
CA ALA A 374 -17.88 5.81 17.28
C ALA A 374 -18.95 6.11 18.36
N ASP A 375 -18.48 6.39 19.57
CA ASP A 375 -19.31 6.90 20.66
C ASP A 375 -20.12 8.12 20.17
N ALA A 376 -21.35 8.30 20.68
CA ALA A 376 -22.23 9.43 20.41
C ALA A 376 -21.51 10.78 20.48
N ARG A 377 -20.50 10.90 21.36
CA ARG A 377 -19.62 12.08 21.50
C ARG A 377 -18.83 12.44 20.24
N ARG A 378 -18.59 11.50 19.32
CA ARG A 378 -17.86 11.69 18.05
C ARG A 378 -18.79 11.85 16.85
N GLY A 379 -20.09 11.94 17.11
CA GLY A 379 -21.16 12.02 16.11
C GLY A 379 -21.80 10.65 15.89
N PRO A 380 -23.13 10.52 16.03
CA PRO A 380 -23.83 9.26 15.79
C PRO A 380 -23.59 8.76 14.36
N GLY A 381 -23.45 7.44 14.21
CA GLY A 381 -23.29 6.77 12.92
C GLY A 381 -21.89 6.82 12.30
N ARG A 382 -20.90 7.42 12.96
CA ARG A 382 -19.52 7.41 12.46
C ARG A 382 -18.86 6.06 12.76
N VAL A 383 -18.44 5.32 11.75
CA VAL A 383 -17.68 4.07 11.95
C VAL A 383 -16.18 4.37 12.04
N THR A 384 -15.45 3.57 12.81
CA THR A 384 -13.98 3.56 12.86
C THR A 384 -13.46 2.16 12.59
N SER A 385 -12.30 2.06 11.95
CA SER A 385 -11.58 0.81 11.75
C SER A 385 -10.13 1.01 12.14
N ARG A 386 -9.56 0.06 12.88
CA ARG A 386 -8.15 0.02 13.25
C ARG A 386 -7.65 -1.42 13.25
N VAL A 387 -6.35 -1.56 13.03
CA VAL A 387 -5.64 -2.82 13.24
C VAL A 387 -4.83 -2.72 14.52
N VAL A 388 -4.83 -3.79 15.32
CA VAL A 388 -4.03 -3.94 16.54
C VAL A 388 -3.25 -5.26 16.49
N GLY A 389 -2.11 -5.32 17.16
CA GLY A 389 -1.16 -6.43 17.11
C GLY A 389 0.28 -5.90 17.15
N PRO A 390 1.29 -6.75 16.94
CA PRO A 390 1.19 -8.19 16.68
C PRO A 390 0.79 -9.01 17.91
N TYR A 391 0.20 -10.18 17.69
CA TYR A 391 -0.07 -11.21 18.69
C TYR A 391 0.57 -12.54 18.27
N GLU A 392 1.02 -13.35 19.23
CA GLU A 392 1.54 -14.70 18.94
C GLU A 392 0.41 -15.66 18.54
N HIS A 393 -0.77 -15.49 19.14
CA HIS A 393 -1.98 -16.26 18.85
C HIS A 393 -3.16 -15.30 18.70
N PRO A 394 -4.22 -15.67 17.95
CA PRO A 394 -5.41 -14.84 17.84
C PRO A 394 -6.05 -14.68 19.24
N PRO A 395 -6.23 -13.45 19.74
CA PRO A 395 -6.83 -13.25 21.05
C PRO A 395 -8.21 -13.88 21.16
N THR A 396 -8.50 -14.47 22.32
CA THR A 396 -9.83 -15.05 22.63
C THR A 396 -10.76 -14.06 23.34
N SER A 397 -10.23 -12.89 23.73
CA SER A 397 -11.00 -11.81 24.34
C SER A 397 -10.40 -10.44 24.05
N LEU A 398 -11.24 -9.41 24.16
CA LEU A 398 -10.85 -8.02 24.12
C LEU A 398 -11.22 -7.34 25.43
N GLY A 399 -10.34 -6.46 25.91
CA GLY A 399 -10.70 -5.52 26.97
C GLY A 399 -11.79 -4.56 26.50
N GLU A 400 -12.46 -3.90 27.46
CA GLU A 400 -13.54 -2.97 27.15
C GLU A 400 -13.07 -1.90 26.14
N PRO A 401 -13.78 -1.74 25.01
CA PRO A 401 -13.47 -0.69 24.06
C PRO A 401 -13.59 0.66 24.77
N ARG A 402 -12.49 1.43 24.82
CA ARG A 402 -12.45 2.77 25.44
C ARG A 402 -13.52 3.73 24.91
N SER A 403 -14.11 3.44 23.74
CA SER A 403 -15.22 4.18 23.16
C SER A 403 -15.89 3.34 22.06
N GLY A 404 -17.22 3.31 22.04
CA GLY A 404 -17.98 2.76 20.92
C GLY A 404 -18.45 1.32 21.06
N VAL A 405 -19.36 0.91 20.17
CA VAL A 405 -19.86 -0.47 20.08
C VAL A 405 -19.04 -1.19 19.01
N VAL A 406 -18.26 -2.19 19.42
CA VAL A 406 -17.51 -3.03 18.47
C VAL A 406 -18.52 -3.86 17.68
N ARG A 407 -18.42 -3.81 16.34
CA ARG A 407 -19.31 -4.53 15.44
C ARG A 407 -18.72 -5.85 14.99
N THR A 408 -17.51 -5.79 14.46
CA THR A 408 -16.83 -6.92 13.86
C THR A 408 -15.37 -6.93 14.30
N VAL A 409 -14.88 -8.13 14.56
CA VAL A 409 -13.46 -8.39 14.78
C VAL A 409 -13.03 -9.44 13.78
N THR A 410 -11.95 -9.15 13.08
CA THR A 410 -11.32 -10.07 12.13
C THR A 410 -9.87 -10.24 12.54
N ALA A 411 -9.48 -11.46 12.89
CA ALA A 411 -8.08 -11.80 13.05
C ALA A 411 -7.50 -12.22 11.71
N PHE A 412 -6.26 -11.86 11.44
CA PHE A 412 -5.57 -12.28 10.24
C PHE A 412 -4.07 -12.44 10.46
N ARG A 413 -3.45 -13.29 9.65
CA ARG A 413 -2.01 -13.57 9.61
C ARG A 413 -1.63 -13.86 8.17
N GLY A 414 -0.66 -13.14 7.63
CA GLY A 414 0.00 -13.46 6.35
C GLY A 414 1.37 -14.06 6.65
N GLY A 415 1.37 -15.35 6.98
CA GLY A 415 2.55 -16.11 7.37
C GLY A 415 3.55 -16.31 6.24
N ALA A 416 4.64 -17.01 6.55
CA ALA A 416 5.68 -17.32 5.55
C ALA A 416 5.19 -18.30 4.45
N SER A 417 4.21 -19.14 4.78
CA SER A 417 3.70 -20.23 3.93
C SER A 417 2.18 -20.24 3.78
N ASP A 418 1.46 -19.42 4.54
CA ASP A 418 -0.01 -19.39 4.50
C ASP A 418 -0.57 -17.98 4.75
N ALA A 419 -1.82 -17.79 4.36
CA ALA A 419 -2.62 -16.65 4.73
C ALA A 419 -3.90 -17.14 5.40
N GLU A 420 -4.19 -16.60 6.57
CA GLU A 420 -5.32 -17.01 7.39
C GLU A 420 -6.13 -15.81 7.86
N VAL A 421 -7.46 -15.94 7.79
CA VAL A 421 -8.40 -14.93 8.30
C VAL A 421 -9.50 -15.63 9.10
N ARG A 422 -9.83 -15.05 10.25
CA ARG A 422 -10.87 -15.52 11.16
C ARG A 422 -11.84 -14.40 11.49
N GLY A 423 -13.13 -14.65 11.38
CA GLY A 423 -14.18 -13.76 11.84
C GLY A 423 -14.62 -14.09 13.25
N TYR A 424 -14.94 -13.06 14.04
CA TYR A 424 -15.43 -13.24 15.40
C TYR A 424 -16.72 -12.46 15.64
N ARG A 425 -17.62 -13.07 16.43
CA ARG A 425 -18.70 -12.38 17.13
C ARG A 425 -18.20 -12.00 18.52
N LEU A 426 -18.64 -10.83 19.01
CA LEU A 426 -18.37 -10.41 20.38
C LEU A 426 -19.54 -10.79 21.28
N GLU A 427 -19.22 -11.46 22.38
CA GLU A 427 -20.17 -11.80 23.43
C GLU A 427 -19.73 -11.13 24.73
N ARG A 428 -20.67 -10.63 25.53
CA ARG A 428 -20.32 -10.16 26.88
C ARG A 428 -19.91 -11.36 27.71
N ALA A 429 -18.74 -11.30 28.33
CA ALA A 429 -18.30 -12.35 29.23
C ALA A 429 -19.17 -12.34 30.50
N ASP A 430 -19.68 -13.50 30.89
CA ASP A 430 -20.50 -13.65 32.10
C ASP A 430 -19.73 -13.12 33.33
N GLY A 431 -20.38 -12.27 34.12
CA GLY A 431 -19.84 -11.77 35.38
C GLY A 431 -18.75 -10.69 35.29
N ALA A 432 -18.31 -10.28 34.10
CA ALA A 432 -17.33 -9.20 33.94
C ALA A 432 -17.87 -8.11 33.00
N ALA A 433 -18.29 -6.97 33.55
CA ALA A 433 -18.80 -5.84 32.78
C ALA A 433 -17.82 -5.31 31.71
N THR A 434 -16.53 -5.67 31.79
CA THR A 434 -15.42 -5.03 31.08
C THR A 434 -14.68 -5.94 30.09
N ARG A 435 -15.14 -7.18 29.83
CA ARG A 435 -14.50 -8.09 28.85
C ARG A 435 -15.47 -8.60 27.80
N LEU A 436 -15.03 -8.56 26.54
CA LEU A 436 -15.74 -9.13 25.40
C LEU A 436 -15.05 -10.43 25.01
N ARG A 437 -15.77 -11.55 25.05
CA ARG A 437 -15.32 -12.84 24.53
C ARG A 437 -15.42 -12.81 23.00
N LEU A 438 -14.39 -13.32 22.33
CA LEU A 438 -14.37 -13.49 20.90
C LEU A 438 -14.75 -14.94 20.56
N THR A 439 -15.90 -15.11 19.92
CA THR A 439 -16.39 -16.42 19.45
C THR A 439 -16.21 -16.49 17.94
N GLU A 440 -15.34 -17.40 17.47
CA GLU A 440 -15.04 -17.58 16.05
C GLU A 440 -16.31 -17.95 15.28
N THR A 441 -16.63 -17.21 14.22
CA THR A 441 -17.81 -17.43 13.38
C THR A 441 -17.47 -18.03 12.02
N TRP A 442 -16.25 -17.79 11.54
CA TRP A 442 -15.74 -18.38 10.31
C TRP A 442 -14.21 -18.32 10.30
N ARG A 443 -13.61 -19.20 9.50
CA ARG A 443 -12.17 -19.32 9.30
C ARG A 443 -11.89 -19.65 7.84
N ALA A 444 -10.89 -19.01 7.26
CA ALA A 444 -10.40 -19.30 5.92
C ALA A 444 -8.86 -19.31 5.93
N VAL A 445 -8.26 -20.32 5.31
CA VAL A 445 -6.81 -20.53 5.23
C VAL A 445 -6.47 -20.88 3.79
N VAL A 446 -5.35 -20.36 3.29
CA VAL A 446 -4.79 -20.77 2.00
C VAL A 446 -3.27 -20.82 2.08
N ASP A 447 -2.70 -21.84 1.46
CA ASP A 447 -1.25 -21.96 1.31
C ASP A 447 -0.76 -20.93 0.27
N LEU A 448 0.22 -20.14 0.70
CA LEU A 448 0.97 -19.24 -0.16
C LEU A 448 2.06 -20.04 -0.88
N PRO A 449 2.42 -19.67 -2.12
CA PRO A 449 3.57 -20.27 -2.81
C PRO A 449 4.80 -20.16 -1.91
N ASP A 450 5.51 -21.28 -1.71
CA ASP A 450 6.77 -21.26 -0.97
C ASP A 450 7.78 -20.45 -1.78
N PRO A 451 8.32 -19.35 -1.25
CA PRO A 451 9.33 -18.56 -1.96
C PRO A 451 10.71 -19.24 -2.04
N ARG A 452 10.76 -20.57 -1.98
CA ARG A 452 11.94 -21.45 -2.08
C ARG A 452 11.71 -22.67 -2.98
N ALA A 453 10.47 -22.96 -3.37
CA ALA A 453 10.10 -24.11 -4.19
C ALA A 453 9.89 -23.65 -5.63
#